data_AF-A0A7W0G0Z8-F1
#
_entry.id   AF-A0A7W0G0Z8-F1
#
_cell.length_a   1.000
_cell.length_b   1.000
_cell.length_c   1.000
_cell.angle_alpha   90.00
_cell.angle_beta   90.00
_cell.angle_gamma   90.00
#
_symmetry.space_group_name_H-M   'P 1'
#
loop_
_entity.id
_entity.type
_entity.pdbx_description
1 polymer ?
#
loop_
_entity_poly.entity_id
_entity_poly.type
_entity_poly.pdbx_seq_one_letter_code
_entity_poly.pdbx_strand_id
1 'polypeptide(L)' 'MARGWESKAVEAQIDEMDVRETEARVGFEHLTPELRERLDALKMSRARTLEQLEHVGARPHRELLKRTLLALEKEIAELS' A
#
# COMPACT_ATOMS: atom_id res chain seq x y z
N MET A 1 10.12 -7.51 24.95
CA MET A 1 8.83 -6.81 24.75
C MET A 1 8.50 -6.82 23.26
N ALA A 2 8.25 -8.02 22.76
CA ALA A 2 7.86 -8.26 21.38
C ALA A 2 6.35 -7.95 21.27
N ARG A 3 6.02 -6.80 20.69
CA ARG A 3 4.72 -6.62 20.03
C ARG A 3 4.93 -7.22 18.63
N GLY A 4 4.49 -8.41 18.28
CA GLY A 4 3.48 -9.26 18.92
C GLY A 4 2.05 -8.84 18.57
N TRP A 5 1.80 -8.50 17.30
CA TRP A 5 0.49 -8.31 16.66
C TRP A 5 0.76 -8.07 15.16
N GLU A 6 0.34 -8.82 14.14
CA GLU A 6 -0.36 -10.08 13.91
C GLU A 6 -0.08 -10.41 12.43
N SER A 7 0.88 -11.28 12.12
CA SER A 7 1.02 -11.87 10.77
C SER A 7 0.48 -13.29 10.76
N LYS A 8 -0.69 -13.48 11.38
CA LYS A 8 -1.43 -14.73 11.40
C LYS A 8 -2.79 -14.52 10.72
N ALA A 9 -2.75 -14.29 9.41
CA ALA A 9 -3.92 -14.42 8.54
C ALA A 9 -3.47 -14.67 7.09
N VAL A 10 -2.63 -15.70 6.92
CA VAL A 10 -2.62 -16.49 5.68
C VAL A 10 -3.70 -17.56 5.90
N GLU A 11 -4.73 -17.59 5.05
CA GLU A 11 -5.89 -18.53 5.01
C GLU A 11 -7.19 -18.24 5.80
N ALA A 12 -7.67 -16.98 5.91
CA ALA A 12 -9.07 -16.75 6.32
C ALA A 12 -9.70 -15.44 5.81
N GLN A 13 -9.29 -14.90 4.66
CA GLN A 13 -9.69 -13.56 4.23
C GLN A 13 -10.39 -13.53 2.87
N ILE A 14 -11.18 -14.56 2.56
CA ILE A 14 -12.06 -14.57 1.38
C ILE A 14 -13.50 -14.20 1.76
N ASP A 15 -13.95 -14.46 2.99
CA ASP A 15 -15.39 -14.28 3.34
C ASP A 15 -15.75 -12.92 3.98
N GLU A 16 -14.77 -12.12 4.44
CA GLU A 16 -15.02 -10.79 5.05
C GLU A 16 -14.62 -9.60 4.16
N MET A 17 -14.21 -9.84 2.90
CA MET A 17 -13.93 -8.76 1.95
C MET A 17 -15.19 -8.10 1.40
N ASP A 18 -16.33 -8.80 1.35
CA ASP A 18 -17.50 -8.34 0.60
C ASP A 18 -18.15 -7.06 1.15
N VAL A 19 -18.04 -6.81 2.47
CA VAL A 19 -18.71 -5.67 3.13
C VAL A 19 -17.84 -4.41 3.17
N ARG A 20 -16.50 -4.52 3.22
CA ARG A 20 -15.60 -3.37 3.14
C ARG A 20 -15.25 -2.99 1.70
N GLU A 21 -15.37 -3.93 0.77
CA GLU A 21 -15.20 -3.66 -0.66
C GLU A 21 -16.35 -2.82 -1.23
N THR A 22 -17.55 -2.86 -0.61
CA THR A 22 -18.70 -2.09 -1.10
C THR A 22 -18.52 -0.58 -0.90
N GLU A 23 -17.86 -0.12 0.16
CA GLU A 23 -17.60 1.31 0.39
C GLU A 23 -16.41 1.83 -0.42
N ALA A 24 -15.39 0.99 -0.65
CA ALA A 24 -14.23 1.35 -1.49
C ALA A 24 -14.53 1.31 -2.99
N ARG A 25 -15.50 0.49 -3.43
CA ARG A 25 -15.93 0.41 -4.84
C ARG A 25 -16.55 1.71 -5.34
N VAL A 26 -17.21 2.50 -4.49
CA VAL A 26 -17.90 3.73 -4.90
C VAL A 26 -16.94 4.81 -5.45
N GLY A 27 -15.66 4.81 -5.05
CA GLY A 27 -14.64 5.69 -5.63
C GLY A 27 -13.90 5.10 -6.84
N PHE A 28 -13.69 3.78 -6.84
CA PHE A 28 -12.94 3.07 -7.89
C PHE A 28 -13.73 2.82 -9.17
N GLU A 29 -15.07 2.87 -9.13
CA GLU A 29 -15.93 2.58 -10.28
C GLU A 29 -15.81 3.62 -11.42
N HIS A 30 -15.20 4.77 -11.15
CA HIS A 30 -14.94 5.84 -12.13
C HIS A 30 -13.52 5.86 -12.69
N LEU A 31 -12.60 5.03 -12.19
CA LEU A 31 -11.25 4.96 -12.72
C LEU A 31 -11.25 4.14 -14.00
N THR A 32 -10.61 4.68 -15.05
CA THR A 32 -10.36 3.89 -16.25
C THR A 32 -9.48 2.68 -15.90
N PRO A 33 -9.57 1.56 -16.65
CA PRO A 33 -8.75 0.38 -16.39
C PRO A 33 -7.26 0.70 -16.24
N GLU A 34 -6.75 1.64 -17.04
CA GLU A 34 -5.36 2.09 -17.02
C GLU A 34 -4.99 2.81 -15.73
N LEU A 35 -5.90 3.62 -15.18
CA LEU A 35 -5.70 4.30 -13.90
C LEU A 35 -5.74 3.30 -12.74
N ARG A 36 -6.59 2.28 -12.82
CA ARG A 36 -6.64 1.20 -11.83
C ARG A 36 -5.33 0.39 -11.82
N GLU A 37 -4.84 -0.02 -12.98
CA GLU A 37 -3.55 -0.71 -13.10
C GLU A 37 -2.39 0.13 -12.56
N ARG A 38 -2.40 1.44 -12.87
CA ARG A 38 -1.40 2.37 -12.34
C ARG A 38 -1.48 2.47 -10.81
N LEU A 39 -2.68 2.57 -10.25
CA LEU A 39 -2.88 2.65 -8.80
C LEU A 39 -2.43 1.38 -8.09
N ASP A 40 -2.69 0.21 -8.67
CA ASP A 40 -2.20 -1.07 -8.14
C ASP A 40 -0.67 -1.16 -8.21
N ALA A 41 -0.06 -0.73 -9.32
CA ALA A 41 1.39 -0.65 -9.44
C ALA A 41 2.03 0.30 -8.41
N LEU A 42 1.40 1.45 -8.15
CA LEU A 42 1.85 2.40 -7.13
C LEU A 42 1.73 1.81 -5.72
N LYS A 43 0.63 1.13 -5.40
CA LYS A 43 0.44 0.43 -4.12
C LYS A 43 1.51 -0.65 -3.90
N MET A 44 1.85 -1.43 -4.93
CA MET A 44 2.94 -2.41 -4.86
C MET A 44 4.29 -1.74 -4.62
N SER A 45 4.56 -0.62 -5.29
CA SER A 45 5.79 0.15 -5.08
C SER A 45 5.89 0.71 -3.66
N ARG A 46 4.77 1.21 -3.12
CA ARG A 46 4.66 1.68 -1.73
C ARG A 46 5.00 0.57 -0.74
N ALA A 47 4.43 -0.62 -0.92
CA ALA A 47 4.70 -1.77 -0.06
C ALA A 47 6.18 -2.16 -0.04
N ARG A 48 6.81 -2.26 -1.23
CA ARG A 48 8.26 -2.55 -1.33
C ARG A 48 9.12 -1.46 -0.68
N THR A 49 8.76 -0.19 -0.84
CA THR A 49 9.51 0.94 -0.24
C THR A 49 9.44 0.89 1.29
N LEU A 50 8.30 0.51 1.86
CA LEU A 50 8.14 0.30 3.30
C LEU A 50 9.01 -0.86 3.81
N GLU A 51 9.00 -2.00 3.12
CA GLU A 51 9.87 -3.15 3.45
C GLU A 51 11.36 -2.74 3.42
N GLN A 52 11.78 -1.98 2.41
CA GLN A 52 13.14 -1.46 2.34
C GLN A 52 13.48 -0.52 3.51
N LEU A 53 12.53 0.31 3.96
CA LEU A 53 12.71 1.18 5.13
C LEU A 53 12.90 0.41 6.44
N GLU A 54 12.32 -0.79 6.55
CA GLU A 54 12.49 -1.66 7.72
C GLU A 54 13.90 -2.28 7.78
N HIS A 55 14.48 -2.60 6.63
CA HIS A 55 15.78 -3.27 6.55
C HIS A 55 16.98 -2.32 6.35
N VAL A 56 16.75 -1.05 6.01
CA VAL A 56 17.86 -0.13 5.70
C VAL A 56 18.60 0.35 6.95
N GLY A 57 19.89 -0.02 7.06
CA GLY A 57 20.77 0.45 8.14
C GLY A 57 21.41 1.82 7.88
N ALA A 58 21.54 2.24 6.63
CA ALA A 58 22.23 3.48 6.26
C ALA A 58 21.31 4.70 6.31
N ARG A 59 21.66 5.69 7.14
CA ARG A 59 20.91 6.95 7.32
C ARG A 59 20.58 7.71 6.02
N PRO A 60 21.51 7.94 5.07
CA PRO A 60 21.17 8.65 3.82
C PRO A 60 20.21 7.86 2.92
N HIS A 61 20.34 6.53 2.87
CA HIS A 61 19.44 5.68 2.08
C HIS A 61 18.03 5.67 2.69
N ARG A 62 17.93 5.70 4.03
CA ARG A 62 16.64 5.84 4.73
C ARG A 62 15.91 7.13 4.39
N GLU A 63 16.61 8.27 4.34
CA GLU A 63 16.00 9.55 3.99
C GLU A 63 15.54 9.61 2.52
N LEU A 64 16.28 8.96 1.62
CA LEU A 64 15.85 8.78 0.24
C LEU A 64 14.55 7.97 0.16
N LEU A 65 14.51 6.79 0.80
CA LEU A 65 13.33 5.93 0.79
C LEU A 65 12.09 6.59 1.40
N LYS A 66 12.25 7.42 2.45
CA LYS A 66 11.14 8.22 2.99
C LYS A 66 10.59 9.24 1.99
N ARG A 67 11.47 9.92 1.24
CA ARG A 67 11.04 10.87 0.20
C ARG A 67 10.31 10.16 -0.93
N THR A 68 10.83 9.01 -1.35
CA THR A 68 10.18 8.15 -2.34
C THR A 68 8.81 7.69 -1.86
N LEU A 69 8.69 7.26 -0.60
CA LEU A 69 7.42 6.85 0.00
C LEU A 69 6.39 8.00 -0.04
N LEU A 70 6.80 9.20 0.36
CA LEU A 70 5.94 10.39 0.33
C LEU A 70 5.44 10.74 -1.07
N ALA A 71 6.30 10.61 -2.09
CA ALA A 71 5.92 10.83 -3.47
C ALA A 71 4.89 9.79 -3.95
N LEU A 72 5.11 8.52 -3.63
CA LEU A 72 4.18 7.43 -3.95
C LEU A 72 2.83 7.62 -3.26
N GLU A 73 2.82 8.03 -1.99
CA GLU A 73 1.57 8.30 -1.26
C GLU A 73 0.79 9.47 -1.84
N LYS A 74 1.49 10.52 -2.31
CA LYS A 74 0.86 11.65 -3.01
C LYS A 74 0.22 11.21 -4.33
N GLU A 75 0.94 10.43 -5.14
CA GLU A 75 0.39 9.91 -6.41
C GLU A 75 -0.80 8.97 -6.19
N ILE A 76 -0.76 8.14 -5.14
CA ILE A 76 -1.89 7.28 -4.76
C ILE A 76 -3.10 8.13 -4.37
N ALA A 77 -2.91 9.16 -3.54
CA ALA A 77 -3.99 10.05 -3.11
C ALA A 77 -4.59 10.90 -4.25
N GLU A 78 -3.80 11.19 -5.28
CA GLU A 78 -4.29 11.88 -6.49
C GLU A 78 -5.10 10.96 -7.41
N LEU A 79 -4.92 9.64 -7.29
CA LEU A 79 -5.55 8.62 -8.15
C LEU A 79 -6.67 7.84 -7.45
N SER A 80 -6.84 7.98 -6.13
CA SER A 80 -7.89 7.33 -5.32
C SER A 80 -9.08 8.24 -5.08
#